data_AF-A0A5D2R044-F1
#
_entry.id   AF-A0A5D2R044-F1
#
_cell.length_a   1.000
_cell.length_b   1.000
_cell.length_c   1.000
_cell.angle_alpha   90.00
_cell.angle_beta   90.00
_cell.angle_gamma   90.00
#
_symmetry.space_group_name_H-M   'P 1'
#
loop_
_entity.id
_entity.type
_entity.pdbx_description
1 polymer ?
#
loop_
_entity_poly.entity_id
_entity_poly.type
_entity_poly.pdbx_seq_one_letter_code
_entity_poly.pdbx_strand_id
1 'polypeptide(L)'
;MLGTDGYIAPECLDTYKAIKESDVYSFGIVALEIASGKKAIALIERNGQRFKTKLVEWVWELYGKESLFDSADPRLSGNYDMEQMERLLLVGLACAHPNYFDRPSIMQAVDILSFKAALPMLPPEMPVPA
;
A
#
# COMPACT_ATOMS: atom_id res chain seq x y z
N MET A 1 -20.25 5.24 7.78
CA MET A 1 -19.69 4.83 6.47
C MET A 1 -19.64 3.31 6.42
N LEU A 2 -19.95 2.71 5.26
CA LEU A 2 -19.78 1.27 5.03
C LEU A 2 -18.49 1.08 4.22
N GLY A 3 -17.62 0.18 4.65
CA GLY A 3 -16.36 -0.13 4.00
C GLY A 3 -15.74 -1.38 4.59
N THR A 4 -14.78 -1.97 3.89
CA THR A 4 -14.06 -3.16 4.37
C THR A 4 -12.81 -2.73 5.14
N ASP A 5 -12.69 -3.18 6.38
CA ASP A 5 -11.53 -2.93 7.24
C ASP A 5 -10.23 -3.29 6.49
N GLY A 6 -9.25 -2.38 6.51
CA GLY A 6 -8.00 -2.49 5.76
C GLY A 6 -7.95 -1.70 4.45
N TYR A 7 -9.10 -1.40 3.83
CA TYR A 7 -9.20 -0.64 2.58
C TYR A 7 -9.74 0.78 2.78
N ILE A 8 -10.27 1.08 3.96
CA ILE A 8 -10.80 2.40 4.30
C ILE A 8 -9.62 3.36 4.51
N ALA A 9 -9.60 4.43 3.72
CA ALA A 9 -8.60 5.49 3.85
C ALA A 9 -8.74 6.22 5.21
N PRO A 10 -7.66 6.73 5.81
CA PRO A 10 -7.72 7.36 7.13
C PRO A 10 -8.76 8.49 7.23
N GLU A 11 -8.81 9.37 6.24
CA GLU A 11 -9.70 10.55 6.21
C GLU A 11 -11.19 10.18 6.16
N CYS A 12 -11.51 8.98 5.69
CA CYS A 12 -12.87 8.46 5.63
C CYS A 12 -13.43 8.14 7.02
N LEU A 13 -12.55 7.84 7.99
CA LEU A 13 -12.93 7.58 9.38
C LEU A 13 -13.33 8.87 10.11
N ASP A 14 -12.70 10.00 9.76
CA ASP A 14 -12.96 11.29 10.37
C ASP A 14 -14.12 12.03 9.70
N THR A 15 -14.13 12.05 8.37
CA THR A 15 -15.09 12.85 7.60
C THR A 15 -16.38 12.10 7.26
N TYR A 16 -16.38 10.77 7.37
CA TYR A 16 -17.45 9.88 6.92
C TYR A 16 -17.83 10.03 5.43
N LYS A 17 -16.94 10.61 4.61
CA LYS A 17 -17.15 10.85 3.18
C LYS A 17 -16.14 10.08 2.34
N ALA A 18 -16.62 9.51 1.24
CA ALA A 18 -15.75 8.98 0.20
C ALA A 18 -15.42 10.08 -0.81
N ILE A 19 -14.14 10.15 -1.19
CA ILE A 19 -13.60 11.04 -2.21
C ILE A 19 -12.77 10.24 -3.21
N LYS A 20 -12.37 10.84 -4.33
CA LYS A 20 -11.59 10.13 -5.37
C LYS A 20 -10.29 9.57 -4.79
N GLU A 21 -9.67 10.32 -3.89
CA GLU A 21 -8.42 9.99 -3.23
C GLU A 21 -8.60 8.81 -2.27
N SER A 22 -9.79 8.59 -1.71
CA SER A 22 -10.07 7.40 -0.91
C SER A 22 -10.19 6.14 -1.76
N ASP A 23 -10.70 6.25 -3.00
CA ASP A 23 -10.68 5.14 -3.96
C ASP A 23 -9.23 4.81 -4.39
N VAL A 24 -8.39 5.84 -4.56
CA VAL A 24 -6.95 5.67 -4.82
C VAL A 24 -6.26 4.94 -3.67
N TYR A 25 -6.60 5.25 -2.42
CA TYR A 25 -6.07 4.52 -1.26
C TYR A 25 -6.43 3.03 -1.33
N SER A 26 -7.71 2.70 -1.54
CA SER A 26 -8.15 1.31 -1.66
C SER A 26 -7.45 0.59 -2.82
N PHE A 27 -7.25 1.27 -3.95
CA PHE A 27 -6.45 0.75 -5.07
C PHE A 27 -5.00 0.44 -4.64
N GLY A 28 -4.36 1.35 -3.90
CA GLY A 28 -3.02 1.14 -3.36
C GLY A 28 -2.93 -0.12 -2.50
N ILE A 29 -3.90 -0.34 -1.61
CA ILE A 29 -3.98 -1.57 -0.81
C ILE A 29 -4.09 -2.81 -1.70
N VAL A 30 -4.97 -2.79 -2.71
CA VAL A 30 -5.12 -3.92 -3.64
C VAL A 30 -3.83 -4.19 -4.42
N ALA A 31 -3.12 -3.14 -4.86
CA ALA A 31 -1.83 -3.30 -5.53
C ALA A 31 -0.80 -4.01 -4.63
N LEU A 32 -0.75 -3.65 -3.34
CA LEU A 32 0.10 -4.32 -2.36
C LEU A 32 -0.33 -5.76 -2.10
N GLU A 33 -1.64 -6.05 -2.07
CA GLU A 33 -2.13 -7.43 -1.94
C GLU A 33 -1.76 -8.30 -3.14
N ILE A 34 -1.85 -7.76 -4.35
CA ILE A 34 -1.43 -8.44 -5.58
C ILE A 34 0.07 -8.75 -5.54
N ALA A 35 0.90 -7.77 -5.15
CA ALA A 35 2.35 -7.94 -5.08
C ALA A 35 2.79 -8.94 -4.02
N SER A 36 2.13 -8.93 -2.85
CA SER A 36 2.55 -9.70 -1.67
C SER A 36 1.83 -11.04 -1.48
N GLY A 37 0.69 -11.25 -2.14
CA GLY A 37 -0.20 -12.37 -1.87
C GLY A 37 -0.78 -12.40 -0.45
N LYS A 38 -0.66 -11.31 0.30
CA LYS A 38 -1.16 -11.17 1.67
C LYS A 38 -2.47 -10.39 1.68
N LYS A 39 -3.25 -10.56 2.75
CA LYS A 39 -4.48 -9.80 2.99
C LYS A 39 -4.15 -8.40 3.51
N ALA A 40 -5.00 -7.43 3.19
CA ALA A 40 -4.92 -6.04 3.68
C ALA A 40 -4.80 -5.93 5.20
N ILE A 41 -5.41 -6.86 5.95
CA ILE A 41 -5.22 -7.03 7.39
C ILE A 41 -4.79 -8.46 7.69
N ALA A 42 -3.66 -8.58 8.37
CA ALA A 42 -3.22 -9.82 8.99
C ALA A 42 -3.67 -9.88 10.45
N LEU A 43 -4.13 -11.06 10.89
CA LEU A 43 -4.37 -11.38 12.29
C LEU A 43 -3.18 -12.18 12.80
N ILE A 44 -2.41 -11.60 13.73
CA ILE A 44 -1.25 -12.22 14.34
C ILE A 44 -1.62 -12.63 15.76
N GLU A 45 -1.41 -13.90 16.09
CA GLU A 45 -1.56 -14.40 17.46
C GLU A 45 -0.20 -14.43 18.15
N ARG A 46 -0.09 -13.73 19.29
CA ARG A 46 1.12 -13.71 20.11
C ARG A 46 0.74 -13.76 21.58
N ASN A 47 1.29 -14.70 22.34
CA ASN A 47 1.01 -14.89 23.77
C ASN A 47 -0.49 -15.01 24.09
N GLY A 48 -1.27 -15.65 23.21
CA GLY A 48 -2.73 -15.79 23.37
C GLY A 48 -3.54 -14.51 23.06
N GLN A 49 -2.90 -13.43 22.60
CA GLN A 49 -3.56 -12.19 22.17
C GLN A 49 -3.52 -12.06 20.65
N ARG A 50 -4.63 -11.55 20.07
CA ARG A 50 -4.77 -11.30 18.63
C ARG A 50 -4.49 -9.82 18.33
N PHE A 51 -3.54 -9.58 17.45
CA PHE A 51 -3.19 -8.25 16.94
C PHE A 51 -3.56 -8.16 15.46
N LYS A 52 -4.08 -7.00 15.06
CA LYS A 52 -4.26 -6.66 13.65
C LYS A 52 -3.04 -5.88 13.18
N THR A 53 -2.48 -6.27 12.06
CA THR A 53 -1.42 -5.53 11.37
C THR A 53 -1.89 -5.20 9.97
N LYS A 54 -1.76 -3.94 9.55
CA LYS A 54 -2.12 -3.54 8.18
C LYS A 54 -1.00 -3.88 7.22
N LEU A 55 -1.36 -4.33 6.03
CA LEU A 55 -0.40 -4.66 4.98
C LEU A 55 0.47 -3.46 4.62
N VAL A 56 -0.15 -2.28 4.46
CA VAL A 56 0.56 -1.04 4.10
C VAL A 56 1.65 -0.69 5.11
N GLU A 57 1.37 -0.80 6.41
CA GLU A 57 2.34 -0.51 7.48
C GLU A 57 3.56 -1.46 7.37
N TRP A 58 3.31 -2.75 7.18
CA TRP A 58 4.37 -3.74 7.02
C TRP A 58 5.22 -3.55 5.76
N VAL A 59 4.59 -3.24 4.61
CA VAL A 59 5.35 -2.98 3.38
C VAL A 59 6.16 -1.68 3.50
N TRP A 60 5.61 -0.64 4.15
CA TRP A 60 6.34 0.62 4.36
C TRP A 60 7.55 0.44 5.28
N GLU A 61 7.44 -0.41 6.31
CA GLU A 61 8.58 -0.77 7.16
C GLU A 61 9.70 -1.45 6.37
N LEU A 62 9.36 -2.33 5.42
CA LEU A 62 10.34 -2.98 4.55
C LEU A 62 10.95 -2.00 3.54
N TYR A 63 10.15 -1.07 3.00
CA TYR A 63 10.65 0.02 2.17
C TYR A 63 11.70 0.86 2.92
N GLY A 64 11.40 1.29 4.14
CA GLY A 64 12.33 2.08 4.97
C GLY A 64 13.61 1.34 5.38
N LYS A 65 13.61 0.00 5.32
CA LYS A 65 14.78 -0.86 5.58
C LYS A 65 15.54 -1.26 4.32
N GLU A 66 15.19 -0.69 3.16
CA GLU A 66 15.74 -1.06 1.85
C GLU A 66 15.54 -2.55 1.50
N SER A 67 14.51 -3.18 2.09
CA SER A 67 14.20 -4.60 1.94
C SER A 67 12.84 -4.81 1.25
N LEU A 68 12.49 -3.93 0.31
CA LEU A 68 11.17 -3.86 -0.33
C LEU A 68 10.73 -5.19 -0.95
N PHE A 69 11.65 -5.90 -1.61
CA PHE A 69 11.35 -7.17 -2.30
C PHE A 69 11.01 -8.33 -1.34
N ASP A 70 11.33 -8.21 -0.05
CA ASP A 70 10.88 -9.19 0.97
C ASP A 70 9.36 -9.18 1.14
N SER A 71 8.69 -8.15 0.61
CA SER A 71 7.24 -8.06 0.59
C SER A 71 6.58 -8.89 -0.51
N ALA A 72 7.33 -9.34 -1.53
CA ALA A 72 6.80 -10.05 -2.68
C ALA A 72 6.18 -11.40 -2.30
N ASP A 73 5.18 -11.83 -3.07
CA ASP A 73 4.47 -13.09 -2.82
C ASP A 73 5.44 -14.28 -2.83
N PRO A 74 5.59 -15.01 -1.71
CA PRO A 74 6.53 -16.12 -1.61
C PRO A 74 6.21 -17.25 -2.61
N ARG A 75 4.95 -17.36 -3.08
CA ARG A 75 4.56 -18.34 -4.10
C ARG A 75 5.19 -18.08 -5.46
N LEU A 76 5.59 -16.84 -5.74
CA LEU A 76 6.33 -16.51 -6.97
C LEU A 76 7.75 -17.07 -6.95
N SER A 77 8.32 -17.35 -5.76
CA SER A 77 9.67 -17.92 -5.63
C SER A 77 10.75 -17.15 -6.41
N GLY A 78 10.65 -15.81 -6.44
CA GLY A 78 11.55 -14.93 -7.21
C GLY A 78 11.31 -14.92 -8.72
N ASN A 79 10.30 -15.64 -9.22
CA ASN A 79 9.94 -15.66 -10.64
C ASN A 79 9.00 -14.51 -11.01
N TYR A 80 9.53 -13.28 -10.94
CA TYR A 80 8.85 -12.06 -11.37
C TYR A 80 9.86 -11.07 -11.95
N ASP A 81 9.37 -10.13 -12.76
CA ASP A 81 10.20 -9.03 -13.24
C ASP A 81 10.44 -8.03 -12.10
N MET A 82 11.71 -7.78 -11.78
CA MET A 82 12.10 -6.95 -10.64
C MET A 82 11.62 -5.51 -10.79
N GLU A 83 11.66 -4.94 -11.99
CA GLU A 83 11.28 -3.54 -12.23
C GLU A 83 9.74 -3.38 -12.14
N GLN A 84 8.98 -4.34 -12.68
CA GLN A 84 7.53 -4.36 -12.54
C GLN A 84 7.10 -4.52 -11.08
N MET A 85 7.77 -5.40 -10.32
CA MET A 85 7.47 -5.61 -8.90
C MET A 85 7.76 -4.35 -8.08
N GLU A 86 8.92 -3.71 -8.29
CA GLU A 86 9.27 -2.47 -7.62
C GLU A 86 8.25 -1.36 -7.92
N ARG A 87 7.89 -1.17 -9.19
CA ARG A 87 6.86 -0.19 -9.60
C ARG A 87 5.53 -0.47 -8.93
N LEU A 88 5.08 -1.72 -8.91
CA LEU A 88 3.80 -2.09 -8.30
C LEU A 88 3.80 -1.80 -6.80
N LEU A 89 4.87 -2.15 -6.10
CA LEU A 89 5.00 -1.92 -4.66
C LEU A 89 5.07 -0.42 -4.32
N LEU A 90 5.90 0.34 -5.04
CA LEU A 90 6.05 1.78 -4.79
C LEU A 90 4.80 2.57 -5.17
N VAL A 91 4.11 2.21 -6.25
CA VAL A 91 2.79 2.78 -6.58
C VAL A 91 1.76 2.40 -5.53
N GLY A 92 1.77 1.16 -5.04
CA GLY A 92 0.91 0.71 -3.95
C GLY A 92 1.06 1.57 -2.70
N LEU A 93 2.31 1.80 -2.26
CA LEU A 93 2.62 2.66 -1.12
C LEU A 93 2.23 4.13 -1.38
N ALA A 94 2.53 4.68 -2.55
CA ALA A 94 2.19 6.07 -2.89
C ALA A 94 0.68 6.31 -2.94
N CYS A 95 -0.08 5.38 -3.52
CA CYS A 95 -1.54 5.42 -3.53
C CYS A 95 -2.12 5.26 -2.12
N ALA A 96 -1.50 4.43 -1.28
CA ALA A 96 -1.90 4.22 0.11
C ALA A 96 -1.31 5.24 1.10
N HIS A 97 -0.82 6.38 0.60
CA HIS A 97 -0.23 7.41 1.46
C HIS A 97 -1.27 7.91 2.49
N PRO A 98 -0.90 8.07 3.78
CA PRO A 98 -1.83 8.46 4.83
C PRO A 98 -2.52 9.81 4.57
N ASN A 99 -1.75 10.81 4.13
CA ASN A 99 -2.28 12.07 3.67
C ASN A 99 -2.80 11.96 2.22
N TYR A 100 -4.09 12.28 2.02
CA TYR A 100 -4.74 12.16 0.72
C TYR A 100 -4.23 13.16 -0.33
N PHE A 101 -3.65 14.29 0.08
CA PHE A 101 -3.05 15.28 -0.84
C PHE A 101 -1.77 14.79 -1.51
N ASP A 102 -1.06 13.86 -0.87
CA ASP A 102 0.21 13.33 -1.36
C ASP A 102 0.02 12.06 -2.22
N ARG A 103 -1.22 11.58 -2.36
CA ARG A 103 -1.54 10.45 -3.22
C ARG A 103 -1.50 10.89 -4.70
N PRO A 104 -0.95 10.06 -5.61
CA PRO A 104 -1.05 10.34 -7.04
C PRO A 104 -2.52 10.23 -7.48
N SER A 105 -2.87 10.94 -8.56
CA SER A 105 -4.10 10.62 -9.29
C SER A 105 -4.01 9.22 -9.90
N ILE A 106 -5.14 8.57 -10.15
CA ILE A 106 -5.15 7.24 -10.77
C ILE A 106 -4.46 7.23 -12.14
N MET A 107 -4.52 8.34 -12.89
CA MET A 107 -3.84 8.47 -14.17
C MET A 107 -2.31 8.48 -14.00
N GLN A 108 -1.80 9.22 -13.00
CA GLN A 108 -0.38 9.20 -12.67
C GLN A 108 0.08 7.81 -12.21
N ALA A 109 -0.72 7.13 -11.37
CA ALA A 109 -0.42 5.75 -10.96
C ALA A 109 -0.31 4.81 -12.16
N VAL A 110 -1.24 4.89 -13.12
CA VAL A 110 -1.21 4.11 -14.36
C VAL A 110 0.00 4.44 -15.23
N ASP A 111 0.38 5.71 -15.33
CA ASP A 111 1.57 6.13 -16.10
C ASP A 111 2.86 5.56 -15.50
N ILE A 112 3.00 5.55 -14.16
CA ILE A 112 4.15 4.95 -13.47
C ILE A 112 4.20 3.45 -13.71
N LEU A 113 3.06 2.75 -13.56
CA LEU A 113 2.93 1.32 -13.83
C LEU A 113 3.20 0.95 -15.30
N SER A 114 2.90 1.87 -16.22
CA SER A 114 3.10 1.69 -17.66
C SER A 114 4.47 2.16 -18.15
N PHE A 115 5.43 2.42 -17.24
CA PHE A 115 6.79 2.88 -17.57
C PHE A 115 6.83 4.23 -18.31
N LYS A 116 5.76 5.03 -18.20
CA LYS A 116 5.67 6.37 -18.82
C LYS A 116 6.09 7.49 -17.86
N ALA A 117 6.21 7.18 -16.57
CA ALA A 117 6.64 8.11 -15.54
C ALA A 117 7.68 7.48 -14.60
N ALA A 118 8.41 8.34 -13.89
CA ALA A 118 9.39 7.94 -12.88
C ALA A 118 8.72 7.34 -11.64
N LEU A 119 9.48 6.56 -10.87
CA LEU A 119 9.02 6.02 -9.60
C LEU A 119 8.69 7.15 -8.60
N PRO A 120 7.67 6.96 -7.74
CA PRO A 120 7.36 7.93 -6.70
C PRO A 120 8.48 7.93 -5.65
N MET A 121 8.82 9.13 -5.15
CA MET A 121 9.73 9.27 -4.02
C MET A 121 8.91 9.28 -2.73
N LEU A 122 9.15 8.31 -1.86
CA LEU A 122 8.43 8.17 -0.58
C LEU A 122 9.39 8.37 0.59
N PRO A 123 8.92 8.94 1.72
CA PRO A 123 9.71 8.99 2.94
C PRO A 123 9.97 7.57 3.48
N PRO A 124 11.16 7.31 4.06
CA PRO A 124 11.52 5.99 4.58
C PRO A 124 10.63 5.55 5.75
N GLU A 125 10.10 6.51 6.50
CA GLU A 125 9.11 6.29 7.56
C GLU A 125 7.72 6.68 7.07
N MET A 126 6.71 5.86 7.40
CA MET A 126 5.33 6.16 7.05
C MET A 126 4.86 7.42 7.80
N PRO A 127 4.35 8.45 7.10
CA PRO A 127 3.87 9.66 7.77
C PRO A 127 2.68 9.38 8.68
N VAL A 128 2.52 10.20 9.72
CA VAL A 128 1.30 10.20 10.52
C VAL A 128 0.22 10.95 9.73
N PRO A 129 -1.02 10.45 9.65
CA PRO A 129 -2.13 11.21 9.07
C PRO A 129 -2.24 12.59 9.74
N ALA A 130 -2.40 13.65 8.92
CA ALA A 130 -2.59 15.02 9.38
C ALA A 130 -4.05 15.32 9.72
#